data_AF-A0A399XFY8-F1
#
_entry.id   AF-A0A399XFY8-F1
#
_cell.length_a   1.000
_cell.length_b   1.000
_cell.length_c   1.000
_cell.angle_alpha   90.00
_cell.angle_beta   90.00
_cell.angle_gamma   90.00
#
_symmetry.space_group_name_H-M   'P 1'
#
loop_
_entity.id
_entity.type
_entity.pdbx_description
1 polymer ?
#
loop_
_entity_poly.entity_id
_entity_poly.type
_entity_poly.pdbx_seq_one_letter_code
_entity_poly.pdbx_strand_id
1 'polypeptide(L)' 'MLRKGKGKRERQAVIYVSKIMSNAKNTEIGRYFGIQGSTVSEALKRVFRKEIEVLKKQFVIE' A
#
# COMPACT_ATOMS: atom_id res chain seq x y z
N MET A 1 -12.24 -18.81 9.23
CA MET A 1 -11.77 -17.84 8.20
C MET A 1 -10.78 -16.86 8.81
N LEU A 2 -9.49 -16.93 8.42
CA LEU A 2 -8.43 -16.08 8.97
C LEU A 2 -8.63 -14.61 8.53
N ARG A 3 -9.33 -13.82 9.35
CA ARG A 3 -9.28 -12.34 9.32
C ARG A 3 -7.90 -11.79 9.77
N LYS A 4 -6.89 -12.64 9.98
CA LYS A 4 -5.57 -12.26 10.52
C LYS A 4 -4.75 -11.54 9.45
N GLY A 5 -4.86 -10.22 9.39
CA GLY A 5 -3.91 -9.37 8.65
C GLY A 5 -4.50 -8.43 7.60
N LYS A 6 -5.82 -8.29 7.48
CA LYS A 6 -6.41 -7.21 6.67
C LYS A 6 -6.06 -5.86 7.33
N GLY A 7 -5.21 -5.06 6.67
CA GLY A 7 -4.89 -3.69 7.09
C GLY A 7 -3.65 -3.50 7.97
N LYS A 8 -2.86 -4.55 8.26
CA LYS A 8 -1.58 -4.40 8.97
C LYS A 8 -0.57 -3.58 8.15
N ARG A 9 0.23 -2.74 8.81
CA ARG A 9 1.23 -1.86 8.16
C ARG A 9 2.22 -2.66 7.34
N GLU A 10 2.70 -3.81 7.85
CA GLU A 10 3.66 -4.64 7.12
C GLU A 10 3.08 -5.15 5.81
N ARG A 11 1.80 -5.54 5.81
CA ARG A 11 1.11 -6.00 4.59
C ARG A 11 0.94 -4.88 3.56
N GLN A 12 0.66 -3.66 4.02
CA GLN A 12 0.58 -2.49 3.12
C GLN A 12 1.94 -2.18 2.50
N ALA A 13 3.01 -2.24 3.30
CA ALA A 13 4.38 -2.04 2.81
C ALA A 13 4.76 -3.10 1.75
N VAL A 14 4.47 -4.37 1.99
CA VAL A 14 4.76 -5.45 1.02
C VAL A 14 3.98 -5.26 -0.28
N ILE A 15 2.70 -4.88 -0.21
CA ILE A 15 1.90 -4.56 -1.41
C ILE A 15 2.49 -3.37 -2.17
N TYR A 16 2.94 -2.33 -1.46
CA TYR A 16 3.59 -1.16 -2.03
C TYR A 16 4.90 -1.52 -2.73
N VAL A 17 5.80 -2.24 -2.04
CA VAL A 17 7.07 -2.73 -2.60
C VAL A 17 6.84 -3.60 -3.84
N SER A 18 5.83 -4.49 -3.79
CA SER A 18 5.47 -5.32 -4.94
C SER A 18 5.06 -4.48 -6.14
N LYS A 19 4.34 -3.36 -5.92
CA LYS A 19 3.90 -2.46 -6.99
C LYS A 19 5.07 -1.74 -7.67
N ILE A 20 6.00 -1.20 -6.89
CA ILE A 20 7.15 -0.44 -7.41
C ILE A 20 8.20 -1.36 -8.08
N MET A 21 8.41 -2.57 -7.56
CA MET A 21 9.44 -3.48 -8.08
C MET A 21 9.00 -4.23 -9.34
N SER A 22 7.74 -4.62 -9.44
CA SER A 22 7.25 -5.42 -10.59
C SER A 22 6.63 -4.59 -11.69
N ASN A 23 6.22 -3.34 -11.41
CA ASN A 23 5.36 -2.52 -12.28
C ASN A 23 4.05 -3.24 -12.74
N ALA A 24 3.65 -4.32 -12.06
CA ALA A 24 2.49 -5.12 -12.43
C ALA A 24 1.18 -4.36 -12.18
N LYS A 25 0.10 -4.77 -12.87
CA LYS A 25 -1.24 -4.19 -12.67
C LYS A 25 -1.77 -4.57 -11.28
N ASN A 26 -2.61 -3.71 -10.71
CA ASN A 26 -3.15 -3.92 -9.36
C ASN A 26 -3.99 -5.22 -9.25
N THR A 27 -4.59 -5.65 -10.36
CA THR A 27 -5.32 -6.92 -10.47
C THR A 27 -4.39 -8.13 -10.35
N GLU A 28 -3.19 -8.08 -10.93
CA GLU A 28 -2.19 -9.15 -10.89
C GLU A 28 -1.57 -9.25 -9.49
N ILE A 29 -1.20 -8.11 -8.91
CA ILE A 29 -0.75 -8.00 -7.53
C ILE A 29 -1.83 -8.52 -6.57
N GLY A 30 -3.08 -8.11 -6.78
CA GLY A 30 -4.21 -8.58 -5.99
C GLY A 30 -4.37 -10.09 -6.05
N ARG A 31 -4.33 -10.67 -7.25
CA ARG A 31 -4.39 -12.13 -7.46
C ARG A 31 -3.27 -12.85 -6.71
N TYR A 32 -2.04 -12.36 -6.76
CA TYR A 32 -0.90 -12.93 -6.00
C TYR A 32 -1.15 -12.93 -4.48
N PHE A 33 -1.68 -11.83 -3.94
CA PHE A 33 -1.96 -11.71 -2.50
C PHE A 33 -3.32 -12.27 -2.06
N GLY A 34 -4.09 -12.87 -2.97
CA GLY A 34 -5.44 -13.37 -2.70
C GLY A 34 -6.44 -12.28 -2.32
N ILE A 35 -6.29 -11.08 -2.88
CA ILE A 35 -7.14 -9.90 -2.62
C ILE A 35 -7.62 -9.26 -3.92
N GLN A 36 -8.67 -8.45 -3.85
CA GLN A 36 -9.13 -7.69 -5.01
C GLN A 36 -8.14 -6.56 -5.35
N GLY A 37 -8.03 -6.23 -6.64
CA GLY A 37 -7.19 -5.12 -7.09
C GLY A 37 -7.61 -3.76 -6.51
N SER A 38 -8.90 -3.59 -6.18
CA SER A 38 -9.40 -2.42 -5.43
C SER A 38 -8.75 -2.29 -4.05
N THR A 39 -8.55 -3.42 -3.35
CA THR A 39 -7.86 -3.46 -2.05
C THR A 39 -6.38 -3.06 -2.17
N VAL A 40 -5.73 -3.40 -3.29
CA VAL A 40 -4.37 -2.95 -3.60
C VAL A 40 -4.33 -1.44 -3.76
N SER A 41 -5.27 -0.87 -4.54
CA SER A 41 -5.38 0.58 -4.72
C SER A 41 -5.60 1.31 -3.39
N GLU A 42 -6.44 0.79 -2.50
CA GLU A 42 -6.64 1.35 -1.16
C GLU A 42 -5.39 1.27 -0.29
N ALA A 43 -4.66 0.16 -0.33
CA ALA A 43 -3.41 0.00 0.42
C ALA A 43 -2.37 1.03 -0.03
N LEU A 44 -2.22 1.24 -1.34
CA LEU A 44 -1.31 2.24 -1.90
C LEU A 44 -1.68 3.66 -1.46
N LYS A 45 -2.97 4.05 -1.57
CA LYS A 45 -3.44 5.36 -1.10
C LYS A 45 -3.10 5.63 0.36
N ARG A 46 -3.18 4.61 1.22
CA ARG A 46 -2.84 4.75 2.66
C ARG A 46 -1.35 4.97 2.90
N VAL A 47 -0.48 4.35 2.09
CA VAL A 47 0.97 4.55 2.17
C VAL A 47 1.34 5.95 1.69
N PHE A 48 0.90 6.32 0.49
CA PHE A 48 1.17 7.65 -0.08
C PHE A 48 0.66 8.80 0.79
N ARG A 49 -0.51 8.64 1.42
CA ARG A 49 -1.04 9.67 2.33
C ARG A 49 -0.10 9.94 3.52
N LYS A 50 0.55 8.90 4.04
CA LYS A 50 1.52 9.04 5.14
C LYS A 50 2.84 9.63 4.68
N GLU A 51 3.36 9.21 3.53
CA GLU A 51 4.57 9.82 2.95
C GLU A 51 4.38 11.31 2.71
N ILE A 52 3.24 11.70 2.13
CA ILE A 52 2.89 13.11 1.94
C ILE A 52 2.79 13.86 3.28
N GLU A 53 2.22 13.26 4.32
CA GLU A 53 2.14 13.88 5.64
C GLU A 53 3.52 14.06 6.31
N VAL A 54 4.41 13.08 6.16
CA VAL A 54 5.79 13.16 6.63
C VAL A 54 6.55 14.26 5.89
N LEU A 55 6.47 14.26 4.55
CA LEU A 55 7.09 15.30 3.73
C LEU A 55 6.55 16.68 4.11
N LYS A 56 5.22 16.84 4.25
CA LYS A 56 4.62 18.12 4.68
C LYS A 56 5.16 18.59 6.04
N LYS A 57 5.32 17.70 7.03
CA LYS A 57 5.92 18.07 8.32
C LYS A 57 7.38 18.48 8.20
N GLN A 58 8.10 17.90 7.24
CA GLN A 58 9.49 18.23 6.94
C GLN A 58 9.64 19.60 6.27
N PHE A 59 8.64 20.03 5.50
CA PHE A 59 8.59 21.34 4.82
C PHE A 59 7.88 22.45 5.62
N VAL A 60 7.28 22.14 6.78
CA VAL A 60 6.61 23.13 7.67
C VAL A 60 7.56 23.62 8.79
N ILE A 61 8.87 23.47 8.60
CA ILE A 61 9.88 24.16 9.41
C ILE A 61 10.35 25.37 8.60
N GLU A 62 9.55 26.44 8.64
CA GLU A 62 9.95 27.84 8.41
C GLU A 62 9.21 28.72 9.42
#